data_AF-A0A7H4LYE2-F1
#
_entry.id   AF-A0A7H4LYE2-F1
#
_cell.length_a   1.000
_cell.length_b   1.000
_cell.length_c   1.000
_cell.angle_alpha   90.00
_cell.angle_beta   90.00
_cell.angle_gamma   90.00
#
_symmetry.space_group_name_H-M   'P 1'
#
loop_
_entity.id
_entity.type
_entity.pdbx_description
1 polymer ?
#
loop_
_entity_poly.entity_id
_entity_poly.type
_entity_poly.pdbx_seq_one_letter_code
_entity_poly.pdbx_strand_id
1 'polypeptide(L)' 'MLSLLTPFQNKGKAQLQVKIGSVNAHLEGDRSKVRFVQTNMGRLLLAAQMARSNADFAVMSGGGVRDSIEAGDITY' A
#
# COMPACT_ATOMS: atom_id res chain seq x y z
N MET A 1 21.20 -24.49 -1.59
CA MET A 1 19.89 -23.78 -1.53
C MET A 1 20.07 -22.26 -1.48
N LEU A 2 20.93 -21.71 -0.60
CA LEU A 2 21.27 -20.27 -0.59
C LEU A 2 21.74 -19.74 -1.95
N SER A 3 22.71 -20.40 -2.60
CA SER A 3 23.24 -19.99 -3.91
C SER A 3 22.18 -19.90 -5.02
N LEU A 4 21.14 -20.74 -4.96
CA LEU A 4 20.04 -20.74 -5.93
C LEU A 4 19.08 -19.58 -5.69
N LEU A 5 18.78 -19.24 -4.43
CA LEU A 5 17.75 -18.25 -4.09
C LEU A 5 18.29 -16.81 -3.97
N THR A 6 19.58 -16.63 -3.67
CA THR A 6 20.20 -15.29 -3.52
C THR A 6 20.00 -14.38 -4.74
N PRO A 7 20.13 -14.85 -6.00
CA PRO A 7 19.88 -13.99 -7.17
C PRO A 7 18.44 -13.47 -7.21
N PHE A 8 17.44 -14.29 -6.84
CA PHE A 8 16.04 -13.87 -6.79
C PHE A 8 15.78 -12.86 -5.67
N GLN A 9 16.36 -13.08 -4.48
CA GLN A 9 16.26 -12.14 -3.37
C GLN A 9 16.85 -10.77 -3.72
N ASN A 10 18.03 -10.75 -4.35
CA ASN A 10 18.69 -9.51 -4.74
C ASN A 10 17.91 -8.77 -5.84
N LYS A 11 17.41 -9.51 -6.84
CA LYS A 11 16.56 -8.94 -7.89
C LYS A 11 15.27 -8.35 -7.31
N GLY A 12 14.62 -9.05 -6.39
CA GLY A 12 13.42 -8.57 -5.71
C GLY A 12 13.67 -7.30 -4.91
N LYS A 13 14.71 -7.29 -4.06
CA LYS A 13 15.09 -6.08 -3.31
C LYS A 13 15.35 -4.87 -4.20
N ALA A 14 16.06 -5.07 -5.31
CA ALA A 14 16.34 -3.98 -6.25
C ALA A 14 15.06 -3.44 -6.89
N GLN A 15 14.10 -4.32 -7.22
CA GLN A 15 12.82 -3.92 -7.81
C GLN A 15 11.88 -3.20 -6.82
N LEU A 16 11.94 -3.53 -5.53
CA LEU A 16 11.13 -2.87 -4.49
C LEU A 16 11.59 -1.44 -4.18
N GLN A 17 12.87 -1.10 -4.42
CA GLN A 17 13.42 0.23 -4.12
C GLN A 17 13.14 1.29 -5.20
N VAL A 18 12.34 0.95 -6.21
CA VAL A 18 12.01 1.88 -7.31
C VAL A 18 10.81 2.74 -6.90
N LYS A 19 10.92 4.06 -7.13
CA LYS A 19 9.82 5.00 -6.95
C LYS A 19 8.68 4.67 -7.93
N ILE A 20 7.50 4.39 -7.39
CA ILE A 20 6.26 4.13 -8.16
C ILE A 20 5.30 5.33 -8.15
N GLY A 21 5.53 6.31 -7.29
CA GLY A 21 4.72 7.52 -7.21
C GLY A 21 5.14 8.43 -6.06
N SER A 22 4.28 9.38 -5.73
CA SER A 22 4.46 10.25 -4.58
C SER A 22 3.12 10.78 -4.07
N VAL A 23 3.05 11.10 -2.79
CA VAL A 23 1.90 11.75 -2.14
C VAL A 23 2.35 13.02 -1.45
N ASN A 24 1.49 14.04 -1.42
CA ASN A 24 1.79 15.32 -0.77
C ASN A 24 1.36 15.38 0.70
N ALA A 25 0.76 14.31 1.23
CA ALA A 25 0.29 14.23 2.60
C ALA A 25 0.39 12.78 3.12
N HIS A 26 0.41 12.65 4.45
CA HIS A 26 0.41 11.38 5.16
C HIS A 26 -0.87 10.56 4.86
N LEU A 27 -0.70 9.29 4.52
CA LEU A 27 -1.78 8.31 4.37
C LEU A 27 -1.89 7.46 5.64
N GLU A 28 -2.96 7.68 6.39
CA GLU A 28 -3.21 7.13 7.71
C GLU A 28 -3.65 5.67 7.64
N GLY A 29 -2.72 4.78 7.95
CA GLY A 29 -2.89 3.33 7.98
C GLY A 29 -2.77 2.70 9.37
N ASP A 30 -2.62 3.51 10.43
CA ASP A 30 -2.40 2.99 11.76
C ASP A 30 -3.60 2.22 12.27
N ARG A 31 -3.30 1.09 12.95
CA ARG A 31 -4.31 0.21 13.55
C ARG A 31 -5.31 0.98 14.44
N SER A 32 -4.84 1.99 15.17
CA SER A 32 -5.64 2.80 16.10
C SER A 32 -6.64 3.72 15.39
N LYS A 33 -6.49 3.92 14.07
CA LYS A 33 -7.38 4.76 13.25
C LYS A 33 -8.24 3.93 12.31
N VAL A 34 -7.62 3.08 11.49
CA VAL A 34 -8.30 2.33 10.39
C VAL A 34 -9.41 1.40 10.87
N ARG A 35 -9.39 1.00 12.14
CA ARG A 35 -10.42 0.12 12.74
C ARG A 35 -11.54 0.87 13.47
N PHE A 36 -11.41 2.19 13.60
CA PHE A 36 -12.29 3.01 14.42
C PHE A 36 -12.98 4.10 13.60
N VAL A 37 -12.32 4.60 12.55
CA VAL A 37 -12.83 5.67 11.69
C VAL A 37 -12.44 5.43 10.23
N GLN A 38 -13.07 6.18 9.33
CA GLN A 38 -12.66 6.25 7.93
C GLN A 38 -11.33 7.01 7.81
N THR A 39 -10.35 6.44 7.11
CA THR A 39 -9.05 7.09 6.85
C THR A 39 -8.83 7.33 5.36
N ASN A 40 -7.92 8.24 5.02
CA ASN A 40 -7.55 8.53 3.63
C ASN A 40 -6.83 7.34 2.94
N MET A 41 -6.05 6.54 3.68
CA MET A 41 -5.49 5.27 3.17
C MET A 41 -6.61 4.32 2.73
N GLY A 42 -7.65 4.16 3.56
CA GLY A 42 -8.81 3.34 3.21
C GLY A 42 -9.50 3.84 1.94
N ARG A 43 -9.69 5.17 1.81
CA ARG A 43 -10.27 5.77 0.59
C ARG A 43 -9.41 5.51 -0.65
N LEU A 44 -8.09 5.63 -0.55
CA LEU A 44 -7.18 5.37 -1.67
C LEU A 44 -7.25 3.90 -2.14
N LEU A 45 -7.17 2.95 -1.21
CA LEU A 45 -7.23 1.52 -1.54
C LEU A 45 -8.55 1.14 -2.21
N LEU A 46 -9.67 1.63 -1.68
CA LEU A 46 -10.99 1.39 -2.24
C LEU A 46 -11.13 2.05 -3.62
N ALA A 47 -10.60 3.26 -3.81
CA ALA A 47 -10.57 3.91 -5.13
C ALA A 47 -9.76 3.10 -6.15
N ALA A 48 -8.61 2.55 -5.76
CA ALA A 48 -7.79 1.70 -6.64
C ALA A 48 -8.52 0.39 -7.02
N GLN A 49 -9.22 -0.23 -6.07
CA GLN A 49 -10.02 -1.42 -6.32
C GLN A 49 -11.17 -1.12 -7.30
N MET A 50 -11.95 -0.07 -7.03
CA MET A 50 -13.04 0.37 -7.92
C MET A 50 -12.53 0.69 -9.33
N ALA A 51 -11.41 1.41 -9.44
CA ALA A 51 -10.81 1.74 -10.73
C ALA A 51 -10.38 0.50 -11.53
N ARG A 52 -9.93 -0.57 -10.85
CA ARG A 52 -9.54 -1.82 -11.49
C ARG A 52 -10.73 -2.68 -11.91
N SER A 53 -11.77 -2.74 -11.09
CA SER A 53 -12.93 -3.62 -11.33
C SER A 53 -14.11 -2.94 -12.02
N ASN A 54 -14.05 -1.62 -12.20
CA ASN A 54 -15.17 -0.78 -12.64
C ASN A 54 -16.40 -0.92 -11.73
N ALA A 55 -16.18 -0.97 -10.42
CA ALA A 55 -17.24 -1.04 -9.42
C ALA A 55 -17.71 0.35 -9.00
N ASP A 56 -19.00 0.48 -8.69
CA ASP A 56 -19.61 1.74 -8.23
C ASP A 56 -19.33 2.05 -6.75
N PHE A 57 -19.05 1.02 -5.95
CA PHE A 57 -18.66 1.14 -4.54
C PHE A 57 -17.72 0.01 -4.13
N ALA A 58 -17.00 0.21 -3.03
CA ALA A 58 -16.14 -0.81 -2.44
C ALA A 58 -16.11 -0.72 -0.91
N VAL A 59 -15.81 -1.86 -0.26
CA VAL A 59 -15.63 -1.97 1.18
C VAL A 59 -14.49 -2.93 1.48
N MET A 60 -13.73 -2.65 2.55
CA MET A 60 -12.75 -3.57 3.10
C MET A 60 -12.68 -3.45 4.62
N SER A 61 -12.32 -4.53 5.29
CA SER A 61 -12.08 -4.51 6.74
C SER A 61 -10.85 -3.65 7.06
N GLY A 62 -10.96 -2.72 8.01
CA GLY A 62 -9.83 -1.91 8.48
C GLY A 62 -8.65 -2.75 8.98
N GLY A 63 -8.90 -3.98 9.46
CA GLY A 63 -7.84 -4.94 9.80
C GLY A 63 -6.89 -5.31 8.64
N GLY A 64 -7.34 -5.14 7.39
CA GLY A 64 -6.57 -5.35 6.17
C GLY A 64 -5.60 -4.22 5.82
N VAL A 65 -5.74 -3.04 6.44
CA VAL A 65 -4.74 -1.97 6.36
C VAL A 65 -3.70 -2.20 7.46
N ARG A 66 -2.42 -2.22 7.07
CA ARG A 66 -1.35 -2.75 7.93
C ARG A 66 -0.26 -1.74 8.26
N ASP A 67 -0.14 -0.66 7.50
CA ASP A 67 0.87 0.37 7.71
C ASP A 67 0.44 1.70 7.07
N SER A 68 1.08 2.78 7.52
CA SER A 68 0.91 4.13 7.02
C SER A 68 1.94 4.45 5.93
N ILE A 69 1.71 5.51 5.15
CA ILE A 69 2.68 6.03 4.18
C ILE A 69 2.86 7.52 4.45
N GLU A 70 4.10 7.94 4.68
CA GLU A 70 4.43 9.35 4.87
C GLU A 70 4.33 10.15 3.57
N ALA A 71 4.21 11.48 3.71
CA ALA A 71 4.31 12.38 2.57
C ALA A 71 5.67 12.22 1.87
N GLY A 72 5.68 12.24 0.55
CA GLY A 72 6.87 12.08 -0.27
C GLY A 72 6.77 10.91 -1.24
N ASP A 73 7.91 10.29 -1.53
CA ASP A 73 8.05 9.24 -2.53
C ASP A 73 7.55 7.89 -2.02
N ILE A 74 6.81 7.18 -2.87
CA ILE A 74 6.30 5.84 -2.59
C ILE A 74 7.08 4.84 -3.42
N THR A 75 7.61 3.82 -2.76
CA THR A 75 8.17 2.63 -3.39
C THR A 75 7.20 1.45 -3.26
N TYR A 76 7.49 0.33 -3.92
CA TYR A 76 6.66 -0.88 -3.81
C TYR A 76 6.94 -1.62 -2.50
#